data_AF-A0A7Y6AH83-F1
#
_entry.id   AF-A0A7Y6AH83-F1
#
_cell.length_a   1.000
_cell.length_b   1.000
_cell.length_c   1.000
_cell.angle_alpha   90.00
_cell.angle_beta   90.00
_cell.angle_gamma   90.00
#
_symmetry.space_group_name_H-M   'P 1'
#
loop_
_entity.id
_entity.type
_entity.pdbx_description
1 polymer ?
#
loop_
_entity_poly.entity_id
_entity_poly.type
_entity_poly.pdbx_seq_one_letter_code
_entity_poly.pdbx_strand_id
1 'polypeptide(L)'
;MTRPGTSTLNCPCCGRTFNTRVLYSTNNLGGTTTEFRPVAAGEQPTRYRVHSCPDCGYSGSEADFGKSVPAHVTSLVAERITPLIREQKPSAAQRFEFAAWIAERWNEVPRRVGDCYLQAAWIQDASRSEPSAGERSATDYRRLALNWYIKAVDRELPLPDESLTLVYLIGELHRRTGDPTTAELWFNRTITAADGNPNLAQLASLARQQRDAPEEFIPRTSRQWP
;
A
#
# COMPACT_ATOMS: atom_id res chain seq x y z
N MET A 1 -17.47 3.75 -13.98
CA MET A 1 -16.79 2.44 -14.14
C MET A 1 -15.31 2.69 -14.36
N THR A 2 -14.44 1.81 -13.85
CA THR A 2 -12.99 1.87 -14.07
C THR A 2 -12.65 1.64 -15.54
N ARG A 3 -11.88 2.55 -16.14
CA ARG A 3 -11.44 2.47 -17.54
C ARG A 3 -9.91 2.37 -17.60
N PRO A 4 -9.36 1.17 -17.82
CA PRO A 4 -7.94 0.98 -18.04
C PRO A 4 -7.55 1.38 -19.47
N GLY A 5 -6.36 1.97 -19.61
CA GLY A 5 -5.70 2.30 -20.86
C GLY A 5 -4.37 1.56 -21.02
N THR A 6 -3.56 2.02 -21.98
CA THR A 6 -2.20 1.51 -22.23
C THR A 6 -1.24 2.69 -22.30
N SER A 7 -0.07 2.55 -21.65
CA SER A 7 1.05 3.49 -21.74
C SER A 7 2.32 2.71 -22.13
N THR A 8 3.27 3.40 -22.76
CA THR A 8 4.57 2.85 -23.11
C THR A 8 5.61 3.42 -22.16
N LEU A 9 6.33 2.54 -21.45
CA LEU A 9 7.36 2.92 -20.49
C LEU A 9 8.72 2.41 -20.94
N ASN A 10 9.76 3.17 -20.62
CA ASN A 10 11.15 2.74 -20.74
C ASN A 10 11.68 2.36 -19.36
N CYS A 11 12.18 1.14 -19.20
CA CYS A 11 12.72 0.69 -17.92
C CYS A 11 14.04 1.40 -17.61
N PRO A 12 14.13 2.15 -16.50
CA PRO A 12 15.36 2.87 -16.16
C PRO A 12 16.47 1.96 -15.62
N CYS A 13 16.17 0.68 -15.37
CA CYS A 13 17.15 -0.32 -14.90
C CYS A 13 17.85 -1.05 -16.05
N CYS A 14 17.13 -1.41 -17.12
CA CYS A 14 17.69 -2.23 -18.21
C CYS A 14 17.48 -1.63 -19.61
N GLY A 15 16.83 -0.47 -19.74
CA GLY A 15 16.56 0.20 -21.02
C GLY A 15 15.46 -0.44 -21.87
N ARG A 16 14.80 -1.50 -21.39
CA ARG A 16 13.70 -2.14 -22.13
C ARG A 16 12.50 -1.21 -22.23
N THR A 17 12.05 -0.95 -23.45
CA THR A 17 10.75 -0.34 -23.71
C THR A 17 9.64 -1.39 -23.73
N PHE A 18 8.54 -1.13 -23.02
CA PHE A 18 7.42 -2.06 -22.91
C PHE A 18 6.07 -1.34 -22.72
N ASN A 19 4.98 -2.02 -23.10
CA ASN A 19 3.62 -1.52 -22.88
C ASN A 19 3.07 -2.03 -21.55
N THR A 20 2.43 -1.14 -20.80
CA THR A 20 1.77 -1.44 -19.53
C THR A 20 0.33 -0.92 -19.53
N ARG A 21 -0.51 -1.49 -18.65
CA ARG A 21 -1.86 -0.97 -18.45
C ARG A 21 -1.82 0.13 -17.41
N VAL A 22 -2.45 1.25 -17.73
CA VAL A 22 -2.60 2.43 -16.86
C VAL A 22 -4.06 2.68 -16.58
N LEU A 23 -4.35 3.57 -15.64
CA LEU A 23 -5.71 3.95 -15.28
C LEU A 23 -6.04 5.31 -15.91
N TYR A 24 -7.03 5.37 -16.81
CA TYR A 24 -7.51 6.65 -17.34
C TYR A 24 -8.58 7.28 -16.45
N SER A 25 -9.47 6.45 -15.89
CA SER A 25 -10.44 6.91 -14.90
C SER A 25 -10.93 5.77 -14.02
N THR A 26 -11.35 6.11 -12.80
CA THR A 26 -11.98 5.17 -11.86
C THR A 26 -13.16 5.81 -11.14
N ASN A 27 -13.72 5.08 -10.19
CA ASN A 27 -14.82 5.51 -9.34
C ASN A 27 -14.62 4.93 -7.93
N ASN A 28 -15.22 5.55 -6.91
CA ASN A 28 -15.19 5.05 -5.53
C ASN A 28 -16.59 4.59 -5.07
N LEU A 29 -17.40 4.06 -6.00
CA LEU A 29 -18.80 3.72 -5.71
C LEU A 29 -18.96 2.52 -4.77
N GLY A 30 -17.90 1.71 -4.59
CA GLY A 30 -17.85 0.62 -3.62
C GLY A 30 -17.50 1.07 -2.19
N GLY A 31 -17.32 2.38 -1.97
CA GLY A 31 -16.97 2.94 -0.67
C GLY A 31 -15.46 2.95 -0.42
N THR A 32 -15.09 3.19 0.85
CA THR A 32 -13.70 3.22 1.31
C THR A 32 -13.59 2.27 2.50
N THR A 33 -12.64 1.34 2.47
CA THR A 33 -12.40 0.44 3.61
C THR A 33 -11.71 1.18 4.75
N THR A 34 -11.69 0.57 5.92
CA THR A 34 -11.06 1.11 7.14
C THR A 34 -9.54 1.14 7.10
N GLU A 35 -8.93 0.54 6.07
CA GLU A 35 -7.52 0.71 5.70
C GLU A 35 -7.32 1.90 4.73
N PHE A 36 -8.35 2.73 4.51
CA PHE A 36 -8.38 3.84 3.53
C PHE A 36 -8.25 3.38 2.06
N ARG A 37 -8.63 2.15 1.76
CA ARG A 37 -8.67 1.66 0.38
C ARG A 37 -9.95 2.16 -0.31
N PRO A 38 -9.87 2.96 -1.39
CA PRO A 38 -11.03 3.22 -2.23
C PRO A 38 -11.40 1.95 -3.01
N VAL A 39 -12.68 1.58 -2.98
CA VAL A 39 -13.23 0.43 -3.68
C VAL A 39 -14.07 0.91 -4.86
N ALA A 40 -13.69 0.47 -6.06
CA ALA A 40 -14.46 0.77 -7.26
C ALA A 40 -15.64 -0.19 -7.41
N ALA A 41 -16.74 0.30 -7.97
CA ALA A 41 -17.72 -0.59 -8.59
C ALA A 41 -17.10 -1.17 -9.88
N GLY A 42 -16.91 -2.49 -9.89
CA GLY A 42 -16.28 -3.24 -10.99
C GLY A 42 -14.79 -3.48 -10.78
N GLU A 43 -13.99 -3.28 -11.84
CA GLU A 43 -12.55 -3.54 -11.81
C GLU A 43 -11.82 -2.59 -10.85
N GLN A 44 -10.99 -3.17 -9.98
CA GLN A 44 -10.28 -2.43 -8.93
C GLN A 44 -9.06 -1.68 -9.51
N PRO A 45 -8.93 -0.37 -9.28
CA PRO A 45 -7.88 0.46 -9.88
C PRO A 45 -6.48 0.15 -9.33
N THR A 46 -6.37 -0.33 -8.09
CA THR A 46 -5.10 -0.55 -7.38
C THR A 46 -4.10 -1.38 -8.20
N ARG A 47 -4.58 -2.39 -8.96
CA ARG A 47 -3.73 -3.28 -9.77
C ARG A 47 -2.96 -2.59 -10.90
N TYR A 48 -3.32 -1.35 -11.22
CA TYR A 48 -2.70 -0.55 -12.29
C TYR A 48 -1.78 0.54 -11.79
N ARG A 49 -1.63 0.71 -10.47
CA ARG A 49 -0.80 1.79 -9.89
C ARG A 49 0.70 1.49 -9.91
N VAL A 50 1.07 0.20 -10.03
CA VAL A 50 2.47 -0.24 -10.11
C VAL A 50 2.67 -1.00 -11.42
N HIS A 51 3.74 -0.65 -12.11
CA HIS A 51 4.19 -1.27 -13.36
C HIS A 51 5.49 -2.02 -13.10
N SER A 52 5.70 -3.10 -13.84
CA SER A 52 6.91 -3.91 -13.74
C SER A 52 7.49 -4.13 -15.12
N CYS A 53 8.80 -3.91 -15.27
CA CYS A 53 9.52 -4.27 -16.48
C CYS A 53 9.44 -5.79 -16.69
N PRO A 54 9.03 -6.28 -17.89
CA PRO A 54 8.93 -7.71 -18.15
C PRO A 54 10.30 -8.41 -18.24
N ASP A 55 11.40 -7.67 -18.42
CA ASP A 55 12.73 -8.25 -18.64
C ASP A 55 13.56 -8.37 -17.34
N CYS A 56 13.54 -7.32 -16.48
CA CYS A 56 14.31 -7.30 -15.23
C CYS A 56 13.44 -7.23 -13.96
N GLY A 57 12.14 -6.93 -14.09
CA GLY A 57 11.22 -6.88 -12.95
C GLY A 57 11.30 -5.60 -12.12
N TYR A 58 12.09 -4.59 -12.52
CA TYR A 58 12.03 -3.25 -11.92
C TYR A 58 10.58 -2.78 -11.83
N SER A 59 10.13 -2.46 -10.63
CA SER A 59 8.74 -2.19 -10.30
C SER A 59 8.57 -0.86 -9.59
N GLY A 60 7.61 -0.05 -10.03
CA GLY A 60 7.37 1.29 -9.50
C GLY A 60 6.10 1.93 -10.08
N SER A 61 5.81 3.15 -9.63
CA SER A 61 4.79 4.00 -10.23
C SER A 61 5.23 4.49 -11.62
N GLU A 62 4.32 5.02 -12.42
CA GLU A 62 4.66 5.59 -13.75
C GLU A 62 5.78 6.64 -13.66
N ALA A 63 5.76 7.48 -12.63
CA ALA A 63 6.78 8.51 -12.40
C ALA A 63 8.18 7.93 -12.11
N ASP A 64 8.28 6.70 -11.61
CA ASP A 64 9.57 6.07 -11.30
C ASP A 64 10.31 5.61 -12.57
N PHE A 65 9.60 5.41 -13.68
CA PHE A 65 10.20 5.04 -14.97
C PHE A 65 10.88 6.20 -15.71
N GLY A 66 10.72 7.43 -15.22
CA GLY A 66 11.43 8.62 -15.73
C GLY A 66 12.72 8.96 -14.98
N LYS A 67 13.09 8.20 -13.94
CA LYS A 67 14.22 8.51 -13.04
C LYS A 67 15.49 7.77 -13.44
N SER A 68 16.64 8.35 -13.12
CA SER A 68 17.91 7.59 -13.10
C SER A 68 17.95 6.69 -11.87
N VAL A 69 18.34 5.42 -12.05
CA VAL A 69 18.38 4.42 -10.98
C VAL A 69 19.83 4.21 -10.48
N PRO A 70 20.10 4.38 -9.17
CA PRO A 70 21.42 4.12 -8.61
C PRO A 70 21.87 2.66 -8.76
N ALA A 71 23.18 2.45 -8.87
CA ALA A 71 23.76 1.11 -9.07
C ALA A 71 23.35 0.09 -7.98
N HIS A 72 23.26 0.52 -6.72
CA HIS A 72 22.88 -0.38 -5.62
C HIS A 72 21.41 -0.85 -5.72
N VAL A 73 20.54 -0.09 -6.39
CA VAL A 73 19.15 -0.48 -6.68
C VAL A 73 19.12 -1.41 -7.89
N THR A 74 19.87 -1.10 -8.96
CA THR A 74 19.95 -2.00 -10.13
C THR A 74 20.51 -3.38 -9.74
N SER A 75 21.48 -3.44 -8.82
CA SER A 75 21.99 -4.71 -8.27
C SER A 75 20.91 -5.52 -7.57
N LEU A 76 20.09 -4.89 -6.70
CA LEU A 76 18.95 -5.59 -6.07
C LEU A 76 18.01 -6.17 -7.12
N VAL A 77 17.68 -5.40 -8.17
CA VAL A 77 16.78 -5.85 -9.24
C VAL A 77 17.38 -7.05 -9.97
N ALA A 78 18.66 -6.99 -10.32
CA ALA A 78 19.35 -8.07 -11.02
C ALA A 78 19.48 -9.35 -10.17
N GLU A 79 19.83 -9.21 -8.90
CA GLU A 79 20.17 -10.34 -8.02
C GLU A 79 18.94 -10.99 -7.38
N ARG A 80 17.91 -10.19 -7.05
CA ARG A 80 16.76 -10.67 -6.26
C ARG A 80 15.46 -10.74 -7.05
N ILE A 81 15.21 -9.81 -7.96
CA ILE A 81 13.89 -9.70 -8.64
C ILE A 81 13.90 -10.39 -10.01
N THR A 82 14.96 -10.17 -10.79
CA THR A 82 15.08 -10.73 -12.15
C THR A 82 14.97 -12.26 -12.17
N PRO A 83 15.56 -13.03 -11.23
CA PRO A 83 15.38 -14.48 -11.21
C PRO A 83 13.92 -14.90 -11.00
N LEU A 84 13.21 -14.26 -10.08
CA LEU A 84 11.82 -14.58 -9.74
C LEU A 84 10.89 -14.37 -10.93
N ILE A 85 11.06 -13.27 -11.68
CA ILE A 85 10.19 -12.99 -12.82
C ILE A 85 10.45 -13.87 -14.04
N ARG A 86 11.64 -14.48 -14.14
CA ARG A 86 11.99 -15.45 -15.18
C ARG A 86 11.34 -16.80 -14.91
N GLU A 87 11.19 -17.16 -13.64
CA GLU A 87 10.48 -18.37 -13.24
C GLU A 87 8.96 -18.20 -13.39
N GLN A 88 8.44 -17.05 -12.95
CA GLN A 88 7.00 -16.79 -12.99
C GLN A 88 6.70 -15.31 -13.20
N LYS A 89 5.77 -15.03 -14.13
CA LYS A 89 5.28 -13.67 -14.35
C LYS A 89 4.64 -13.13 -13.06
N PRO A 90 5.04 -11.93 -12.58
CA PRO A 90 4.58 -11.45 -11.27
C PRO A 90 3.08 -11.11 -11.26
N SER A 91 2.41 -11.59 -10.23
CA SER A 91 1.05 -11.20 -9.84
C SER A 91 1.00 -9.72 -9.51
N ALA A 92 -0.20 -9.11 -9.51
CA ALA A 92 -0.31 -7.69 -9.17
C ALA A 92 0.21 -7.38 -7.75
N ALA A 93 0.04 -8.30 -6.79
CA ALA A 93 0.56 -8.14 -5.43
C ALA A 93 2.10 -8.21 -5.40
N GLN A 94 2.71 -9.15 -6.13
CA GLN A 94 4.16 -9.25 -6.23
C GLN A 94 4.80 -8.01 -6.86
N ARG A 95 4.12 -7.32 -7.77
CA ARG A 95 4.63 -6.03 -8.30
C ARG A 95 4.78 -4.99 -7.20
N PHE A 96 3.80 -4.91 -6.30
CA PHE A 96 3.87 -4.04 -5.13
C PHE A 96 4.97 -4.47 -4.16
N GLU A 97 5.14 -5.78 -3.95
CA GLU A 97 6.24 -6.32 -3.16
C GLU A 97 7.61 -5.91 -3.73
N PHE A 98 7.83 -6.10 -5.03
CA PHE A 98 9.06 -5.68 -5.70
C PHE A 98 9.28 -4.18 -5.61
N ALA A 99 8.21 -3.39 -5.77
CA ALA A 99 8.28 -1.94 -5.56
C ALA A 99 8.64 -1.58 -4.11
N ALA A 100 8.19 -2.34 -3.11
CA ALA A 100 8.59 -2.16 -1.71
C ALA A 100 10.08 -2.44 -1.52
N TRP A 101 10.59 -3.54 -2.07
CA TRP A 101 12.03 -3.88 -2.00
C TRP A 101 12.89 -2.81 -2.67
N ILE A 102 12.45 -2.31 -3.83
CA ILE A 102 13.14 -1.24 -4.55
C ILE A 102 13.13 0.05 -3.73
N ALA A 103 11.99 0.47 -3.20
CA ALA A 103 11.88 1.68 -2.37
C ALA A 103 12.73 1.58 -1.09
N GLU A 104 12.75 0.41 -0.44
CA GLU A 104 13.64 0.14 0.69
C GLU A 104 15.11 0.27 0.30
N ARG A 105 15.51 -0.34 -0.82
CA ARG A 105 16.90 -0.29 -1.29
C ARG A 105 17.33 1.10 -1.73
N TRP A 106 16.39 1.89 -2.25
CA TRP A 106 16.57 3.30 -2.57
C TRP A 106 16.67 4.18 -1.31
N ASN A 107 16.37 3.62 -0.13
CA ASN A 107 16.27 4.36 1.13
C ASN A 107 15.19 5.46 1.10
N GLU A 108 14.05 5.16 0.46
CA GLU A 108 12.88 6.02 0.52
C GLU A 108 12.28 6.07 1.93
N VAL A 109 11.39 7.04 2.17
CA VAL A 109 10.73 7.22 3.47
C VAL A 109 9.99 5.93 3.88
N PRO A 110 10.09 5.47 5.14
CA PRO A 110 9.50 4.21 5.59
C PRO A 110 8.02 4.04 5.25
N ARG A 111 7.24 5.13 5.32
CA ARG A 111 5.83 5.15 4.93
C ARG A 111 5.61 4.62 3.51
N ARG A 112 6.44 5.03 2.55
CA ARG A 112 6.31 4.62 1.14
C ARG A 112 6.48 3.12 0.97
N VAL A 113 7.41 2.51 1.70
CA VAL A 113 7.64 1.06 1.71
C VAL A 113 6.44 0.34 2.30
N GLY A 114 5.92 0.85 3.43
CA GLY A 114 4.71 0.33 4.06
C GLY A 114 3.48 0.41 3.15
N ASP A 115 3.29 1.52 2.45
CA ASP A 115 2.17 1.74 1.51
C ASP A 115 2.18 0.72 0.37
N CYS A 116 3.36 0.32 -0.12
CA CYS A 116 3.48 -0.75 -1.11
C CYS A 116 2.97 -2.08 -0.55
N TYR A 117 3.42 -2.46 0.65
CA TYR A 117 2.99 -3.71 1.27
C TYR A 117 1.50 -3.71 1.61
N LEU A 118 0.95 -2.59 2.09
CA LEU A 118 -0.49 -2.49 2.35
C LEU A 118 -1.31 -2.64 1.06
N GLN A 119 -0.86 -2.03 -0.03
CA GLN A 119 -1.51 -2.20 -1.34
C GLN A 119 -1.37 -3.63 -1.87
N ALA A 120 -0.26 -4.32 -1.61
CA ALA A 120 -0.14 -5.75 -1.91
C ALA A 120 -1.18 -6.59 -1.14
N ALA A 121 -1.40 -6.28 0.15
CA ALA A 121 -2.45 -6.92 0.94
C ALA A 121 -3.85 -6.68 0.35
N TRP A 122 -4.16 -5.46 -0.10
CA TRP A 122 -5.43 -5.15 -0.75
C TRP A 122 -5.66 -5.93 -2.05
N ILE A 123 -4.59 -6.16 -2.81
CA ILE A 123 -4.67 -6.99 -4.02
C ILE A 123 -4.98 -8.44 -3.66
N GLN A 124 -4.32 -8.99 -2.64
CA GLN A 124 -4.59 -10.35 -2.18
C GLN A 124 -6.02 -10.51 -1.65
N ASP A 125 -6.49 -9.59 -0.81
CA ASP A 125 -7.88 -9.64 -0.29
C ASP A 125 -8.94 -9.54 -1.40
N ALA A 126 -8.63 -8.84 -2.49
CA ALA A 126 -9.55 -8.74 -3.62
C ALA A 126 -9.39 -9.89 -4.65
N SER A 127 -8.38 -10.73 -4.48
CA SER A 127 -8.24 -11.96 -5.26
C SER A 127 -9.32 -12.95 -4.81
N ARG A 128 -9.99 -13.59 -5.78
CA ARG A 128 -10.93 -14.69 -5.50
C ARG A 128 -10.22 -16.04 -5.38
N SER A 129 -8.91 -16.05 -5.53
CA SER A 129 -8.07 -17.25 -5.57
C SER A 129 -7.04 -17.17 -4.45
N GLU A 130 -6.77 -18.31 -3.84
CA GLU A 130 -5.66 -18.47 -2.90
C GLU A 130 -4.34 -18.00 -3.55
N PRO A 131 -3.41 -17.45 -2.74
CA PRO A 131 -2.09 -17.08 -3.22
C PRO A 131 -1.41 -18.26 -3.92
N SER A 132 -0.77 -17.99 -5.07
CA SER A 132 0.06 -18.98 -5.75
C SER A 132 1.20 -19.44 -4.82
N ALA A 133 1.74 -20.65 -5.04
CA ALA A 133 2.89 -21.12 -4.28
C ALA A 133 4.05 -20.10 -4.34
N GLY A 134 4.50 -19.63 -3.17
CA GLY A 134 5.54 -18.61 -3.03
C GLY A 134 5.03 -17.16 -2.92
N GLU A 135 3.74 -16.90 -3.16
CA GLU A 135 3.12 -15.61 -2.85
C GLU A 135 2.73 -15.52 -1.38
N ARG A 136 2.89 -14.33 -0.80
CA ARG A 136 2.46 -14.05 0.58
C ARG A 136 0.96 -13.84 0.66
N SER A 137 0.38 -14.23 1.79
CA SER A 137 -1.02 -13.92 2.12
C SER A 137 -1.22 -12.42 2.36
N ALA A 138 -2.47 -11.96 2.37
CA ALA A 138 -2.77 -10.59 2.74
C ALA A 138 -2.33 -10.25 4.17
N THR A 139 -2.49 -11.19 5.10
CA THR A 139 -2.04 -11.04 6.50
C THR A 139 -0.53 -10.86 6.60
N ASP A 140 0.26 -11.60 5.82
CA ASP A 140 1.71 -11.45 5.81
C ASP A 140 2.13 -10.07 5.28
N TYR A 141 1.49 -9.59 4.22
CA TYR A 141 1.72 -8.24 3.71
C TYR A 141 1.34 -7.15 4.70
N ARG A 142 0.24 -7.31 5.45
CA ARG A 142 -0.15 -6.39 6.52
C ARG A 142 0.91 -6.33 7.63
N ARG A 143 1.47 -7.47 8.04
CA ARG A 143 2.57 -7.51 9.02
C ARG A 143 3.82 -6.79 8.52
N LEU A 144 4.15 -6.93 7.23
CA LEU A 144 5.24 -6.17 6.62
C LEU A 144 4.95 -4.66 6.61
N ALA A 145 3.75 -4.24 6.21
CA ALA A 145 3.34 -2.83 6.23
C ALA A 145 3.41 -2.24 7.64
N LEU A 146 2.90 -2.97 8.63
CA LEU A 146 2.92 -2.60 10.04
C LEU A 146 4.34 -2.28 10.54
N ASN A 147 5.31 -3.14 10.26
CA ASN A 147 6.71 -2.92 10.63
C ASN A 147 7.29 -1.63 10.04
N TRP A 148 6.90 -1.28 8.81
CA TRP A 148 7.35 -0.06 8.16
C TRP A 148 6.65 1.19 8.66
N TYR A 149 5.37 1.09 9.01
CA TYR A 149 4.62 2.20 9.60
C TYR A 149 5.09 2.54 11.01
N ILE A 150 5.41 1.53 11.84
CA ILE A 150 6.04 1.76 13.15
C ILE A 150 7.38 2.50 12.97
N LYS A 151 8.24 2.04 12.05
CA LYS A 151 9.50 2.73 11.72
C LYS A 151 9.29 4.18 11.24
N ALA A 152 8.19 4.48 10.55
CA ALA A 152 7.87 5.83 10.10
C ALA A 152 7.50 6.73 11.29
N VAL A 153 6.57 6.27 12.13
CA VAL A 153 6.09 6.98 13.33
C VAL A 153 7.23 7.24 14.31
N ASP A 154 8.13 6.28 14.52
CA ASP A 154 9.25 6.43 15.45
C ASP A 154 10.29 7.49 15.00
N ARG A 155 10.38 7.78 13.70
CA ARG A 155 11.30 8.80 13.16
C ARG A 155 10.76 10.23 13.28
N GLU A 156 9.47 10.38 13.48
CA GLU A 156 8.76 11.66 13.44
C GLU A 156 8.35 12.10 14.85
N LEU A 157 9.18 11.90 15.88
CA LEU A 157 8.88 12.36 17.23
C LEU A 157 9.42 13.78 17.45
N PRO A 158 8.58 14.78 17.81
CA PRO A 158 7.14 14.70 18.13
C PRO A 158 6.24 14.54 16.89
N LEU A 159 5.18 13.72 17.02
CA LEU A 159 4.31 13.34 15.89
C LEU A 159 3.53 14.52 15.31
N PRO A 160 3.70 14.83 14.02
CA PRO A 160 2.85 15.78 13.31
C PRO A 160 1.42 15.26 13.15
N ASP A 161 0.46 16.16 13.01
CA ASP A 161 -0.95 15.82 12.74
C ASP A 161 -1.10 14.96 11.47
N GLU A 162 -0.31 15.22 10.42
CA GLU A 162 -0.33 14.43 9.18
C GLU A 162 0.05 12.96 9.37
N SER A 163 0.72 12.64 10.48
CA SER A 163 1.19 11.28 10.81
C SER A 163 0.15 10.49 11.60
N LEU A 164 -0.92 11.13 12.10
CA LEU A 164 -1.95 10.46 12.90
C LEU A 164 -2.78 9.46 12.09
N THR A 165 -2.94 9.67 10.78
CA THR A 165 -3.52 8.64 9.89
C THR A 165 -2.70 7.35 9.94
N LEU A 166 -1.38 7.46 10.09
CA LEU A 166 -0.49 6.30 10.20
C LEU A 166 -0.61 5.63 11.56
N VAL A 167 -0.75 6.41 12.64
CA VAL A 167 -1.01 5.90 14.00
C VAL A 167 -2.30 5.08 14.05
N TYR A 168 -3.36 5.57 13.39
CA TYR A 168 -4.61 4.81 13.24
C TYR A 168 -4.42 3.53 12.41
N LEU A 169 -3.72 3.63 11.26
CA LEU A 169 -3.46 2.47 10.40
C LEU A 169 -2.69 1.38 11.14
N ILE A 170 -1.73 1.74 11.99
CA ILE A 170 -1.01 0.77 12.82
C ILE A 170 -1.99 -0.01 13.71
N GLY A 171 -2.93 0.67 14.37
CA GLY A 171 -3.99 0.02 15.16
C GLY A 171 -4.86 -0.91 14.32
N GLU A 172 -5.32 -0.45 13.16
CA GLU A 172 -6.14 -1.26 12.24
C GLU A 172 -5.39 -2.49 11.73
N LEU A 173 -4.09 -2.37 11.45
CA LEU A 173 -3.26 -3.49 11.01
C LEU A 173 -3.00 -4.50 12.13
N HIS A 174 -2.77 -4.06 13.37
CA HIS A 174 -2.71 -4.97 14.52
C HIS A 174 -4.02 -5.76 14.66
N ARG A 175 -5.18 -5.09 14.56
CA ARG A 175 -6.50 -5.73 14.62
C ARG A 175 -6.66 -6.79 13.53
N ARG A 176 -6.39 -6.42 12.26
CA ARG A 176 -6.54 -7.32 11.10
C ARG A 176 -5.52 -8.46 11.06
N THR A 177 -4.42 -8.36 11.80
CA THR A 177 -3.39 -9.41 11.88
C THR A 177 -3.49 -10.29 13.13
N GLY A 178 -4.52 -10.06 13.97
CA GLY A 178 -4.87 -10.91 15.10
C GLY A 178 -4.36 -10.43 16.46
N ASP A 179 -4.01 -9.14 16.61
CA ASP A 179 -3.50 -8.54 17.84
C ASP A 179 -4.41 -7.38 18.31
N PRO A 180 -5.61 -7.69 18.86
CA PRO A 180 -6.56 -6.67 19.29
C PRO A 180 -6.08 -5.86 20.49
N THR A 181 -5.23 -6.44 21.35
CA THR A 181 -4.69 -5.75 22.53
C THR A 181 -3.78 -4.60 22.12
N THR A 182 -2.85 -4.83 21.20
CA THR A 182 -2.00 -3.74 20.71
C THR A 182 -2.81 -2.77 19.85
N ALA A 183 -3.79 -3.26 19.08
CA ALA A 183 -4.68 -2.40 18.29
C ALA A 183 -5.38 -1.34 19.15
N GLU A 184 -5.94 -1.74 20.31
CA GLU A 184 -6.60 -0.84 21.24
C GLU A 184 -5.69 0.30 21.72
N LEU A 185 -4.42 0.00 22.03
CA LEU A 185 -3.44 1.00 22.44
C LEU A 185 -3.22 2.07 21.36
N TRP A 186 -3.10 1.64 20.09
CA TRP A 186 -2.89 2.55 18.96
C TRP A 186 -4.14 3.36 18.62
N PHE A 187 -5.34 2.78 18.75
CA PHE A 187 -6.59 3.53 18.61
C PHE A 187 -6.73 4.59 19.70
N ASN A 188 -6.45 4.25 20.97
CA ASN A 188 -6.46 5.21 22.08
C ASN A 188 -5.44 6.34 21.88
N ARG A 189 -4.24 6.02 21.36
CA ARG A 189 -3.23 7.01 21.00
C ARG A 189 -3.73 7.97 19.92
N THR A 190 -4.38 7.44 18.87
CA THR A 190 -5.00 8.25 17.81
C THR A 190 -6.07 9.18 18.38
N ILE A 191 -6.98 8.64 19.19
CA ILE A 191 -8.07 9.39 19.81
C ILE A 191 -7.55 10.55 20.67
N THR A 192 -6.54 10.27 21.49
CA THR A 192 -5.94 11.26 22.40
C THR A 192 -5.22 12.36 21.63
N ALA A 193 -4.43 11.99 20.61
CA ALA A 193 -3.68 12.97 19.82
C ALA A 193 -4.58 13.84 18.92
N ALA A 194 -5.73 13.31 18.50
CA ALA A 194 -6.72 14.05 17.72
C ALA A 194 -7.66 14.91 18.59
N ASP A 195 -7.57 14.83 19.92
CA ASP A 195 -8.48 15.53 20.81
C ASP A 195 -8.39 17.05 20.65
N GLY A 196 -9.54 17.72 20.67
CA GLY A 196 -9.62 19.17 20.46
C GLY A 196 -9.31 19.67 19.04
N ASN A 197 -8.92 18.81 18.08
CA ASN A 197 -8.68 19.20 16.68
C ASN A 197 -9.88 18.83 15.77
N PRO A 198 -10.69 19.81 15.31
CA PRO A 198 -11.86 19.53 14.47
C PRO A 198 -11.54 18.85 13.14
N ASN A 199 -10.34 19.06 12.58
CA ASN A 199 -9.92 18.44 11.33
C ASN A 199 -9.65 16.93 11.49
N LEU A 200 -9.38 16.48 12.72
CA LEU A 200 -9.07 15.08 13.06
C LEU A 200 -10.25 14.37 13.72
N ALA A 201 -11.38 15.05 13.93
CA ALA A 201 -12.55 14.48 14.59
C ALA A 201 -13.08 13.21 13.91
N GLN A 202 -13.02 13.15 12.57
CA GLN A 202 -13.40 11.96 11.82
C GLN A 202 -12.45 10.79 12.05
N LEU A 203 -11.15 11.05 12.13
CA LEU A 203 -10.13 10.04 12.44
C LEU A 203 -10.30 9.49 13.86
N ALA A 204 -10.54 10.37 14.84
CA ALA A 204 -10.84 9.96 16.21
C ALA A 204 -12.14 9.14 16.30
N SER A 205 -13.18 9.51 15.55
CA SER A 205 -14.42 8.74 15.47
C SER A 205 -14.20 7.36 14.85
N LEU A 206 -13.40 7.28 13.79
CA LEU A 206 -13.08 6.03 13.13
C LEU A 206 -12.24 5.11 14.04
N ALA A 207 -11.27 5.67 14.77
CA ALA A 207 -10.49 4.94 15.78
C ALA A 207 -11.38 4.37 16.89
N ARG A 208 -12.35 5.15 17.40
CA ARG A 208 -13.35 4.66 18.37
C ARG A 208 -14.19 3.52 17.79
N GLN A 209 -14.68 3.68 16.58
CA GLN A 209 -15.45 2.63 15.89
C GLN A 209 -14.63 1.34 15.78
N GLN A 210 -13.41 1.39 15.25
CA GLN A 210 -12.60 0.18 15.07
C GLN A 210 -12.13 -0.48 16.37
N ARG A 211 -12.01 0.31 17.44
CA ARG A 211 -11.72 -0.22 18.79
C ARG A 211 -12.93 -0.95 19.38
N ASP A 212 -14.12 -0.36 19.29
CA ASP A 212 -15.29 -0.80 20.05
C ASP A 212 -16.20 -1.77 19.26
N ALA A 213 -16.39 -1.50 17.96
CA ALA A 213 -17.27 -2.24 17.07
C ALA A 213 -16.71 -2.18 15.63
N PRO A 214 -15.70 -3.02 15.31
CA PRO A 214 -14.99 -2.95 14.05
C PRO A 214 -15.88 -3.30 12.87
N GLU A 215 -15.73 -2.52 11.81
CA GLU A 215 -16.43 -2.67 10.52
C GLU A 215 -15.39 -2.74 9.39
N GLU A 216 -15.77 -3.23 8.21
CA GLU A 216 -14.86 -3.22 7.05
C GLU A 216 -14.82 -1.84 6.34
N PHE A 217 -15.92 -1.10 6.37
CA PHE A 217 -16.08 0.14 5.60
C PHE A 217 -16.22 1.37 6.50
N ILE A 218 -15.66 2.48 6.03
CA ILE A 218 -15.85 3.79 6.65
C ILE A 218 -17.28 4.26 6.37
N PRO A 219 -18.03 4.74 7.39
CA PRO A 219 -19.40 5.22 7.20
C PRO A 219 -19.51 6.37 6.19
N ARG A 220 -20.45 6.26 5.24
CA ARG A 220 -20.67 7.23 4.15
C ARG A 220 -21.15 8.62 4.61
N THR A 221 -21.49 8.78 5.88
CA THR A 221 -21.92 10.05 6.49
C THR A 221 -20.76 10.99 6.82
N SER A 222 -19.51 10.51 6.72
CA SER A 222 -18.32 11.35 6.86
C SER A 222 -18.08 12.16 5.56
N ARG A 223 -17.93 13.49 5.66
CA ARG A 223 -17.43 14.35 4.56
C ARG A 223 -16.19 13.68 3.96
N GLN A 224 -16.09 13.68 2.63
CA GLN A 224 -15.05 12.98 1.85
C GLN A 224 -13.67 13.09 2.52
N TRP A 225 -13.10 11.92 2.84
CA TRP A 225 -11.72 11.78 3.27
C TRP A 225 -10.78 12.19 2.11
N PRO A 226 -9.66 12.88 2.39
CA PRO A 226 -8.68 13.24 1.38
C PRO A 226 -8.06 12.01 0.68
#